data_AF-A0A9P7CE35-F1
#
_entry.id   AF-A0A9P7CE35-F1
#
_cell.length_a   1.000
_cell.length_b   1.000
_cell.length_c   1.000
_cell.angle_alpha   90.00
_cell.angle_beta   90.00
_cell.angle_gamma   90.00
#
_symmetry.space_group_name_H-M   'P 1'
#
loop_
_entity.id
_entity.type
_entity.pdbx_description
1 polymer ?
#
loop_
_entity_poly.entity_id
_entity_poly.type
_entity_poly.pdbx_seq_one_letter_code
_entity_poly.pdbx_strand_id
1 'polypeptide(L)'
;MKRKHNEANQDPSNLSQRITIDGHTPRNPKPQLCLLRTESQFVVGRQRSTDLKGILTELIEEFYPPLVCAICLDVSTTRADSDMHFKAKHRGEKAFECLGHDCQQAYSSRSGLRYHLLTNHQVTGDRGYAACMN
;
A
#
# COMPACT_ATOMS: atom_id res chain seq x y z
N MET A 1 13.42 -28.04 30.44
CA MET A 1 13.57 -27.76 28.99
C MET A 1 12.20 -27.70 28.34
N LYS A 2 11.57 -26.52 28.23
CA LYS A 2 10.48 -26.18 27.26
C LYS A 2 10.43 -24.64 27.19
N ARG A 3 11.18 -24.02 26.28
CA ARG A 3 11.04 -22.58 26.01
C ARG A 3 9.96 -22.43 24.94
N LYS A 4 8.85 -21.82 25.35
CA LYS A 4 7.67 -21.55 24.55
C LYS A 4 8.08 -20.72 23.33
N HIS A 5 7.51 -21.06 22.18
CA HIS A 5 7.72 -20.33 20.93
C HIS A 5 7.32 -18.86 21.13
N ASN A 6 8.20 -17.98 20.69
CA ASN A 6 8.02 -16.53 20.71
C ASN A 6 6.92 -16.19 19.71
N GLU A 7 5.72 -15.92 20.21
CA GLU A 7 4.57 -15.47 19.44
C GLU A 7 4.93 -14.12 18.81
N ALA A 8 4.96 -14.10 17.48
CA ALA A 8 5.21 -12.90 16.70
C ALA A 8 4.22 -11.80 17.11
N ASN A 9 4.76 -10.63 17.45
CA ASN A 9 4.01 -9.38 17.61
C ASN A 9 3.06 -9.19 16.40
N GLN A 10 1.78 -9.52 16.58
CA GLN A 10 0.72 -9.12 15.66
C GLN A 10 0.24 -7.74 16.11
N ASP A 11 0.70 -6.70 15.40
CA ASP A 11 0.18 -5.35 15.57
C ASP A 11 -1.17 -5.22 14.82
N PRO A 12 -2.30 -5.05 15.53
CA PRO A 12 -3.65 -5.01 14.96
C PRO A 12 -3.95 -3.78 14.07
N SER A 13 -2.95 -2.91 13.84
CA SER A 13 -3.05 -1.72 13.00
C SER A 13 -2.63 -1.91 11.53
N ASN A 14 -2.06 -3.08 11.17
CA ASN A 14 -1.55 -3.33 9.83
C ASN A 14 -2.67 -3.80 8.86
N LEU A 15 -3.03 -2.99 7.86
CA LEU A 15 -4.12 -3.28 6.94
C LEU A 15 -3.80 -4.44 5.99
N SER A 16 -2.52 -4.63 5.64
CA SER A 16 -2.08 -5.76 4.80
C SER A 16 -2.33 -7.13 5.42
N GLN A 17 -2.49 -7.23 6.75
CA GLN A 17 -2.86 -8.47 7.44
C GLN A 17 -4.36 -8.77 7.41
N ARG A 18 -5.19 -7.81 6.98
CA ARG A 18 -6.66 -7.82 7.10
C ARG A 18 -7.37 -7.80 5.74
N ILE A 19 -6.58 -7.92 4.68
CA ILE A 19 -7.03 -7.88 3.30
C ILE A 19 -6.32 -8.98 2.54
N THR A 20 -7.00 -9.55 1.55
CA THR A 20 -6.39 -10.37 0.52
C THR A 20 -6.65 -9.77 -0.86
N ILE A 21 -5.71 -10.00 -1.77
CA ILE A 21 -5.80 -9.69 -3.20
C ILE A 21 -5.71 -11.04 -3.92
N ASP A 22 -6.77 -11.40 -4.62
CA ASP A 22 -6.97 -12.70 -5.26
C ASP A 22 -6.81 -13.89 -4.29
N GLY A 23 -7.26 -13.71 -3.04
CA GLY A 23 -7.15 -14.73 -1.99
C GLY A 23 -5.78 -14.84 -1.34
N HIS A 24 -4.80 -14.01 -1.74
CA HIS A 24 -3.46 -13.98 -1.16
C HIS A 24 -3.19 -12.70 -0.36
N THR A 25 -2.35 -12.80 0.67
CA THR A 25 -1.86 -11.61 1.38
C THR A 25 -1.15 -10.66 0.39
N PRO A 26 -1.40 -9.34 0.45
CA PRO A 26 -0.73 -8.36 -0.39
C PRO A 26 0.80 -8.51 -0.33
N ARG A 27 1.44 -8.58 -1.50
CA ARG A 27 2.91 -8.57 -1.63
C ARG A 27 3.44 -7.18 -1.30
N ASN A 28 4.63 -7.11 -0.70
CA ASN A 28 5.42 -5.89 -0.58
C ASN A 28 6.53 -5.85 -1.66
N PRO A 29 6.36 -5.12 -2.77
CA PRO A 29 7.37 -5.08 -3.83
C PRO A 29 8.62 -4.25 -3.45
N LYS A 30 8.48 -3.34 -2.47
CA LYS A 30 9.52 -2.37 -2.09
C LYS A 30 9.68 -2.32 -0.55
N PRO A 31 10.17 -3.39 0.08
CA PRO A 31 10.23 -3.49 1.54
C PRO A 31 11.04 -2.37 2.21
N GLN A 32 12.02 -1.79 1.50
CA GLN A 32 12.80 -0.66 1.99
C GLN A 32 11.96 0.61 2.26
N LEU A 33 10.82 0.79 1.59
CA LEU A 33 9.95 1.96 1.78
C LEU A 33 9.25 1.92 3.15
N CYS A 34 8.92 0.72 3.66
CA CYS A 34 8.29 0.58 4.96
C CYS A 34 9.19 1.02 6.12
N LEU A 35 10.52 0.92 5.96
CA LEU A 35 11.51 1.31 6.97
C LEU A 35 11.69 2.82 7.07
N LEU A 36 11.26 3.57 6.05
CA LEU A 36 11.37 5.03 5.97
C LEU A 36 10.11 5.76 6.43
N ARG A 37 9.16 5.03 7.04
CA ARG A 37 8.00 5.67 7.64
C ARG A 37 8.47 6.54 8.79
N THR A 38 8.48 7.85 8.55
CA THR A 38 8.75 8.83 9.60
C THR A 38 7.64 8.73 10.64
N GLU A 39 7.98 8.45 11.90
CA GLU A 39 7.05 8.41 13.05
C GLU A 39 6.29 9.74 13.28
N SER A 40 6.66 10.77 12.53
CA SER A 40 6.09 12.11 12.58
C SER A 40 5.18 12.34 11.38
N GLN A 41 3.88 12.01 11.52
CA GLN A 41 2.79 12.82 10.95
C GLN A 41 1.42 12.36 11.45
N PHE A 42 0.90 13.18 12.37
CA PHE A 42 -0.48 13.26 12.84
C PHE A 42 -1.52 12.67 11.86
N VAL A 43 -2.03 11.48 12.19
CA VAL A 43 -3.37 11.09 11.74
C VAL A 43 -4.36 12.01 12.45
N VAL A 44 -4.66 13.16 11.84
CA VAL A 44 -5.86 13.92 12.18
C VAL A 44 -7.04 13.00 11.90
N GLY A 45 -7.58 12.36 12.94
CA GLY A 45 -8.91 11.76 13.04
C GLY A 45 -9.51 11.14 11.77
N ARG A 46 -8.72 10.52 10.88
CA ARG A 46 -9.24 9.97 9.63
C ARG A 46 -10.01 8.72 10.00
N GLN A 47 -11.33 8.80 9.91
CA GLN A 47 -12.18 7.62 10.04
C GLN A 47 -11.68 6.58 9.03
N ARG A 48 -11.42 5.35 9.50
CA ARG A 48 -11.03 4.24 8.64
C ARG A 48 -12.05 4.14 7.50
N SER A 49 -11.57 4.16 6.26
CA SER A 49 -12.48 4.05 5.12
C SER A 49 -13.24 2.72 5.19
N THR A 50 -14.54 2.79 4.88
CA THR A 50 -15.42 1.64 4.79
C THR A 50 -15.68 1.22 3.35
N ASP A 51 -15.30 2.05 2.37
CA ASP A 51 -15.43 1.77 0.96
C ASP A 51 -14.14 1.16 0.39
N LEU A 52 -14.28 0.28 -0.61
CA LEU A 52 -13.13 -0.42 -1.18
C LEU A 52 -12.06 0.54 -1.73
N LYS A 53 -12.46 1.69 -2.29
CA LYS A 53 -11.51 2.66 -2.85
C LYS A 53 -10.65 3.29 -1.76
N GLY A 54 -11.22 3.69 -0.62
CA GLY A 54 -10.44 4.23 0.48
C GLY A 54 -9.60 3.16 1.18
N ILE A 55 -10.12 1.95 1.35
CA ILE A 55 -9.34 0.79 1.84
C ILE A 55 -8.09 0.54 0.97
N LEU A 56 -8.24 0.51 -0.35
CA LEU A 56 -7.10 0.36 -1.27
C LEU A 56 -6.15 1.56 -1.22
N THR A 57 -6.66 2.76 -0.90
CA THR A 57 -5.81 3.94 -0.73
C THR A 57 -4.92 3.79 0.51
N GLU A 58 -5.50 3.38 1.63
CA GLU A 58 -4.77 3.11 2.88
C GLU A 58 -3.73 1.99 2.67
N LEU A 59 -4.11 0.91 1.97
CA LEU A 59 -3.19 -0.19 1.66
C LEU A 59 -2.03 0.26 0.78
N ILE A 60 -2.27 1.08 -0.24
CA ILE A 60 -1.20 1.60 -1.10
C ILE A 60 -0.28 2.53 -0.32
N GLU A 61 -0.81 3.38 0.56
CA GLU A 61 -0.01 4.26 1.42
C GLU A 61 0.83 3.47 2.43
N GLU A 62 0.40 2.25 2.78
CA GLU A 62 1.18 1.30 3.56
C GLU A 62 2.48 0.89 2.82
N PHE A 63 2.38 0.42 1.58
CA PHE A 63 3.55 -0.05 0.82
C PHE A 63 4.33 1.05 0.10
N TYR A 64 3.66 2.15 -0.23
CA TYR A 64 4.22 3.31 -0.93
C TYR A 64 3.88 4.60 -0.17
N PRO A 65 4.57 4.87 0.95
CA PRO A 65 4.31 6.02 1.81
C PRO A 65 4.20 7.32 1.00
N PRO A 66 3.19 8.17 1.25
CA PRO A 66 2.83 9.27 0.35
C PRO A 66 3.88 10.37 0.24
N LEU A 67 4.84 10.40 1.16
CA LEU A 67 5.90 11.41 1.24
C LEU A 67 7.24 10.91 0.69
N VAL A 68 7.37 9.60 0.51
CA VAL A 68 8.64 8.98 0.12
C VAL A 68 8.59 8.68 -1.37
N CYS A 69 9.61 9.11 -2.10
CA CYS A 69 9.79 8.73 -3.49
C CYS A 69 10.10 7.23 -3.59
N ALA A 70 9.30 6.49 -4.36
CA ALA A 70 9.43 5.04 -4.51
C ALA A 70 10.70 4.58 -5.26
N ILE A 71 11.45 5.51 -5.87
CA ILE A 71 12.69 5.22 -6.63
C ILE A 71 13.93 5.62 -5.84
N CYS A 72 14.03 6.89 -5.45
CA CYS A 72 15.25 7.44 -4.85
C CYS A 72 15.15 7.70 -3.34
N LEU A 73 14.01 7.37 -2.72
CA LEU A 73 13.77 7.49 -1.28
C LEU A 73 13.80 8.93 -0.74
N ASP A 74 13.81 9.94 -1.64
CA ASP A 74 13.68 11.34 -1.28
C ASP A 74 12.38 11.56 -0.49
N VAL A 75 12.49 12.27 0.64
CA VAL A 75 11.37 12.52 1.55
C VAL A 75 10.90 13.95 1.34
N SER A 76 9.64 14.09 0.96
CA SER A 76 8.98 15.38 0.80
C SER A 76 8.14 15.73 2.02
N THR A 77 7.81 17.01 2.20
CA THR A 77 6.95 17.49 3.29
C THR A 77 5.46 17.28 2.99
N THR A 78 5.09 17.18 1.72
CA THR A 78 3.71 16.91 1.30
C THR A 78 3.65 15.82 0.22
N ARG A 79 2.46 15.21 0.08
CA ARG A 79 2.20 14.26 -1.00
C ARG A 79 2.35 14.91 -2.38
N ALA A 80 1.87 16.15 -2.52
CA ALA A 80 1.94 16.88 -3.79
C ALA A 80 3.39 17.08 -4.22
N ASP A 81 4.27 17.39 -3.28
CA ASP A 81 5.69 17.55 -3.53
C ASP A 81 6.35 16.22 -3.92
N SER A 82 6.02 15.11 -3.25
CA SER A 82 6.55 13.78 -3.62
C SER A 82 6.08 13.35 -5.02
N ASP A 83 4.80 13.57 -5.34
CA ASP A 83 4.25 13.28 -6.66
C ASP A 83 4.87 14.18 -7.75
N MET A 84 5.14 15.45 -7.45
CA MET A 84 5.82 16.38 -8.36
C MET A 84 7.29 16.02 -8.54
N HIS A 85 8.00 15.70 -7.46
CA HIS A 85 9.36 15.16 -7.48
C HIS A 85 9.43 13.96 -8.43
N PHE A 86 8.52 12.98 -8.26
CA PHE A 86 8.49 11.78 -9.08
C PHE A 86 8.29 12.11 -10.55
N LYS A 87 7.30 12.96 -10.87
CA LYS A 87 7.02 13.38 -12.25
C LYS A 87 8.20 14.12 -12.90
N ALA A 88 8.93 14.92 -12.14
CA ALA A 88 10.03 15.73 -12.64
C ALA A 88 11.34 14.94 -12.79
N LYS A 89 11.67 14.06 -11.85
CA LYS A 89 12.95 13.35 -11.77
C LYS A 89 12.91 11.92 -12.31
N HIS A 90 11.73 11.33 -12.36
CA HIS A 90 11.52 9.92 -12.72
C HIS A 90 10.43 9.77 -13.79
N ARG A 91 10.41 10.69 -14.76
CA ARG A 91 9.44 10.68 -15.85
C ARG A 91 9.52 9.37 -16.64
N GLY A 92 8.37 8.73 -16.84
CA GLY A 92 8.26 7.47 -17.59
C GLY A 92 8.45 6.22 -16.74
N GLU A 93 8.94 6.37 -15.51
CA GLU A 93 9.14 5.25 -14.59
C GLU A 93 7.81 4.75 -14.03
N LYS A 94 7.76 3.43 -13.76
CA LYS A 94 6.60 2.73 -13.20
C LYS A 94 6.94 2.13 -11.84
N ALA A 95 7.15 2.99 -10.84
CA ALA A 95 7.62 2.56 -9.52
C ALA A 95 6.56 1.92 -8.62
N PHE A 96 5.28 2.09 -8.95
CA PHE A 96 4.17 1.59 -8.14
C PHE A 96 3.72 0.24 -8.70
N GLU A 97 4.44 -0.81 -8.31
CA GLU A 97 4.15 -2.21 -8.68
C GLU A 97 2.91 -2.73 -7.97
N CYS A 98 2.17 -3.62 -8.66
CA CYS A 98 0.99 -4.28 -8.13
C CYS A 98 1.31 -5.11 -6.88
N LEU A 99 0.37 -5.12 -5.95
CA LEU A 99 0.45 -5.84 -4.68
C LEU A 99 -0.09 -7.28 -4.79
N GLY A 100 -0.66 -7.68 -5.93
CA GLY A 100 -1.07 -9.06 -6.20
C GLY A 100 0.14 -9.99 -6.35
N HIS A 101 0.01 -11.24 -5.92
CA HIS A 101 1.12 -12.21 -5.93
C HIS A 101 1.58 -12.52 -7.36
N ASP A 102 0.64 -12.81 -8.26
CA ASP A 102 0.93 -13.23 -9.64
C ASP A 102 0.79 -12.07 -10.65
N CYS A 103 0.79 -10.82 -10.17
CA CYS A 103 0.66 -9.63 -11.00
C CYS A 103 1.95 -8.80 -11.02
N GLN A 104 2.48 -8.60 -12.24
CA GLN A 104 3.70 -7.84 -12.50
C GLN A 104 3.42 -6.45 -13.08
N GLN A 105 2.16 -6.01 -13.09
CA GLN A 105 1.81 -4.68 -13.58
C GLN A 105 2.37 -3.59 -12.66
N ALA A 106 2.78 -2.48 -13.25
CA ALA A 106 3.33 -1.35 -12.53
C ALA A 106 2.90 -0.03 -13.15
N TYR A 107 2.83 1.00 -12.32
CA TYR A 107 2.24 2.29 -12.67
C TYR A 107 3.15 3.45 -12.30
N SER A 108 2.97 4.57 -12.98
CA SER A 108 3.66 5.84 -12.71
C SER A 108 2.96 6.69 -11.64
N SER A 109 1.85 6.20 -11.08
CA SER A 109 1.15 6.89 -9.98
C SER A 109 0.40 5.91 -9.06
N ARG A 110 0.26 6.31 -7.79
CA ARG A 110 -0.56 5.62 -6.79
C ARG A 110 -2.02 5.48 -7.23
N SER A 111 -2.57 6.49 -7.90
CA SER A 111 -3.95 6.46 -8.43
C SER A 111 -4.13 5.42 -9.53
N GLY A 112 -3.13 5.25 -10.41
CA GLY A 112 -3.14 4.22 -11.45
C GLY A 112 -3.11 2.81 -10.85
N LEU A 113 -2.22 2.58 -9.87
CA LEU A 113 -2.17 1.31 -9.13
C LEU A 113 -3.51 1.02 -8.43
N ARG A 114 -4.12 2.00 -7.76
CA ARG A 114 -5.43 1.84 -7.12
C ARG A 114 -6.53 1.47 -8.11
N TYR A 115 -6.56 2.11 -9.27
CA TYR A 115 -7.55 1.80 -10.31
C TYR A 115 -7.38 0.36 -10.83
N HIS A 116 -6.13 -0.07 -11.02
CA HIS A 116 -5.83 -1.44 -11.43
C HIS A 116 -6.30 -2.46 -10.39
N LEU A 117 -5.99 -2.26 -9.11
CA LEU A 117 -6.45 -3.12 -8.02
C LEU A 117 -7.99 -3.19 -7.95
N LEU A 118 -8.68 -2.09 -8.26
CA LEU A 118 -10.14 -2.05 -8.24
C LEU A 118 -10.79 -2.83 -9.39
N THR A 119 -10.12 -2.91 -10.56
CA THR A 119 -10.73 -3.41 -11.80
C THR A 119 -10.20 -4.77 -12.25
N ASN A 120 -9.04 -5.20 -11.77
CA ASN A 120 -8.38 -6.43 -12.23
C ASN A 120 -8.13 -7.43 -11.10
N HIS A 121 -8.47 -7.10 -9.85
CA HIS A 121 -8.20 -7.94 -8.70
C HIS A 121 -9.44 -8.08 -7.81
N GLN A 122 -9.62 -9.28 -7.26
CA GLN A 122 -10.61 -9.50 -6.22
C GLN A 122 -10.00 -9.14 -4.86
N VAL A 123 -10.53 -8.11 -4.23
CA VAL A 123 -10.05 -7.64 -2.93
C VAL A 123 -11.06 -8.00 -1.87
N THR A 124 -10.66 -8.83 -0.90
CA THR A 124 -11.50 -9.21 0.24
C THR A 124 -10.84 -8.80 1.55
N GLY A 125 -11.61 -8.57 2.61
CA GLY A 125 -11.08 -8.30 3.94
C GLY A 125 -12.04 -8.77 5.03
N ASP A 126 -11.63 -8.72 6.29
CA ASP A 126 -12.39 -9.28 7.44
C ASP A 126 -13.81 -8.72 7.63
N ARG A 127 -14.16 -7.64 6.93
CA ARG A 127 -15.53 -7.07 6.93
C ARG A 127 -16.36 -7.43 5.70
N GLY A 128 -15.94 -8.40 4.89
CA GLY A 128 -16.72 -8.91 3.77
C GLY A 128 -16.90 -7.88 2.66
N TYR A 129 -15.79 -7.42 2.07
CA TYR A 129 -15.84 -6.69 0.81
C TYR A 129 -15.74 -7.71 -0.33
N ALA A 130 -16.85 -7.95 -1.02
CA ALA A 130 -16.85 -8.68 -2.28
C ALA A 130 -17.16 -7.67 -3.39
N ALA A 131 -16.12 -7.18 -4.07
CA ALA A 131 -16.31 -6.53 -5.37
C ALA A 131 -16.18 -7.62 -6.43
N CYS A 132 -17.33 -8.11 -6.89
CA CYS A 132 -17.43 -8.92 -8.08
C CYS A 132 -17.34 -8.01 -9.30
N MET A 133 -16.56 -8.37 -10.32
CA MET A 133 -16.95 -8.10 -11.71
C MET A 133 -16.61 -9.30 -12.60
N ASN A 134 -17.58 -9.62 -13.46
CA ASN A 134 -17.62 -10.70 -14.44
C ASN A 134 -16.48 -10.63 -15.46
#